data_AF-A0A5C4X116-F1
#
_entry.id   AF-A0A5C4X116-F1
#
_cell.length_a   1.000
_cell.length_b   1.000
_cell.length_c   1.000
_cell.angle_alpha   90.00
_cell.angle_beta   90.00
_cell.angle_gamma   90.00
#
_symmetry.space_group_name_H-M   'P 1'
#
loop_
_entity.id
_entity.type
_entity.pdbx_description
1 polymer ?
#
loop_
_entity_poly.entity_id
_entity_poly.type
_entity_poly.pdbx_seq_one_letter_code
_entity_poly.pdbx_strand_id
1 'polypeptide(L)' 'MSTAHPLTRIASDPWGSLRRGGAWLHWYLKEIMGENAYIHYLESYERRHGTREGAMEEKAFWRDLTDEQDRNPKARCC' A
#
# COMPACT_ATOMS: atom_id res chain seq x y z
N MET A 1 -13.29 -45.19 23.98
CA MET A 1 -12.16 -44.28 24.23
C MET A 1 -11.28 -44.30 22.98
N SER A 2 -11.51 -43.37 22.06
CA SER A 2 -10.77 -43.26 20.79
C SER A 2 -10.04 -41.93 20.79
N THR A 3 -8.76 -41.96 21.17
CA THR A 3 -7.87 -40.79 21.17
C THR A 3 -7.28 -40.64 19.77
N ALA A 4 -8.02 -39.99 18.87
CA ALA A 4 -7.44 -39.51 17.62
C ALA A 4 -6.46 -38.37 17.96
N HIS A 5 -5.17 -38.65 17.75
CA HIS A 5 -4.06 -37.74 18.02
C HIS A 5 -4.18 -36.48 17.15
N PRO A 6 -4.24 -35.25 17.71
CA PRO A 6 -4.41 -33.99 16.96
C PRO A 6 -3.15 -33.53 16.20
N LEU A 7 -2.11 -34.35 16.14
CA LEU A 7 -0.78 -33.93 15.68
C LEU A 7 -0.58 -33.96 14.15
N THR A 8 -1.56 -34.40 13.36
CA THR A 8 -1.47 -34.43 11.89
C THR A 8 -1.96 -33.16 11.21
N ARG A 9 -2.49 -32.16 11.94
CA ARG A 9 -3.02 -30.91 11.36
C ARG A 9 -1.96 -29.86 11.01
N ILE A 10 -0.67 -30.21 11.10
CA ILE A 10 0.45 -29.27 10.93
C ILE A 10 1.23 -29.51 9.62
N ALA A 11 0.95 -30.61 8.89
CA ALA A 11 1.44 -30.77 7.52
C ALA A 11 0.45 -30.07 6.56
N SER A 12 0.61 -28.76 6.39
CA SER A 12 1.38 -28.17 5.29
C SER A 12 0.47 -27.91 4.08
N ASP A 13 -0.25 -26.81 4.15
CA ASP A 13 -0.58 -26.05 2.95
C ASP A 13 0.50 -24.96 2.78
N PRO A 14 1.68 -25.33 2.24
CA PRO A 14 2.75 -24.38 2.01
C PRO A 14 2.27 -23.27 1.06
N TRP A 15 1.36 -23.61 0.15
CA TRP A 15 0.78 -22.68 -0.81
C TRP A 15 -0.12 -21.63 -0.14
N GLY A 16 -0.95 -22.05 0.83
CA GLY A 16 -1.76 -21.14 1.63
C GLY A 16 -0.92 -20.18 2.47
N SER A 17 0.21 -20.64 3.01
CA SER A 17 1.13 -19.79 3.79
C SER A 17 1.92 -18.83 2.90
N LEU A 18 2.36 -19.28 1.72
CA LEU A 18 3.02 -18.43 0.71
C LEU A 18 2.07 -17.37 0.16
N ARG A 19 0.80 -17.70 -0.12
CA ARG A 19 -0.21 -16.73 -0.55
C ARG A 19 -0.47 -15.66 0.51
N ARG A 20 -0.57 -16.05 1.78
CA ARG A 20 -0.73 -15.10 2.90
C ARG A 20 0.49 -14.20 3.06
N GLY A 21 1.70 -14.77 2.98
CA GLY A 21 2.95 -14.01 3.03
C GLY A 21 3.09 -13.04 1.87
N GLY A 22 2.76 -13.47 0.65
CA GLY A 22 2.77 -12.62 -0.54
C GLY A 22 1.74 -11.49 -0.48
N ALA A 23 0.53 -11.76 0.03
CA ALA A 23 -0.49 -10.72 0.23
C ALA A 23 -0.03 -9.66 1.25
N TRP A 24 0.60 -10.09 2.34
CA TRP A 24 1.19 -9.18 3.34
C TRP A 24 2.35 -8.36 2.77
N LEU A 25 3.24 -8.98 2.01
CA LEU A 25 4.34 -8.29 1.35
C LEU A 25 3.83 -7.29 0.31
N HIS A 26 2.82 -7.65 -0.47
CA HIS A 26 2.18 -6.74 -1.42
C HIS A 26 1.51 -5.55 -0.71
N TRP A 27 0.78 -5.79 0.38
CA TRP A 27 0.21 -4.70 1.19
C TRP A 27 1.29 -3.79 1.76
N TYR A 28 2.39 -4.36 2.26
CA TYR A 28 3.52 -3.61 2.81
C TYR A 28 4.28 -2.82 1.74
N LEU A 29 4.50 -3.42 0.57
CA LEU A 29 5.09 -2.72 -0.58
C LEU A 29 4.16 -1.63 -1.09
N LYS A 30 2.84 -1.83 -1.08
CA LYS A 30 1.85 -0.80 -1.43
C LYS A 30 1.89 0.39 -0.46
N GLU A 31 2.07 0.10 0.83
CA GLU A 31 2.25 1.11 1.87
C GLU A 31 3.57 1.89 1.68
N ILE A 32 4.67 1.20 1.37
CA ILE A 32 6.01 1.81 1.25
C ILE A 32 6.27 2.49 -0.10
N MET A 33 5.81 1.90 -1.21
CA MET A 33 6.04 2.45 -2.56
C MET A 33 5.19 3.68 -2.85
N GLY A 34 4.37 4.12 -1.89
CA GLY A 34 3.61 5.35 -2.03
C GLY A 34 2.39 5.20 -2.94
N GLU A 35 1.98 3.99 -3.33
CA GLU A 35 0.69 3.78 -4.00
C GLU A 35 -0.49 4.33 -3.17
N ASN A 36 -0.33 4.39 -1.84
CA ASN A 36 -1.29 5.02 -0.93
C ASN A 36 -1.10 6.54 -0.76
N ALA A 37 -0.13 7.18 -1.44
CA ALA A 37 0.08 8.63 -1.37
C ALA A 37 -1.17 9.40 -1.81
N TYR A 38 -1.90 8.89 -2.81
CA TYR A 38 -3.17 9.47 -3.23
C TYR A 38 -4.26 9.32 -2.16
N ILE A 39 -4.35 8.17 -1.49
CA ILE A 39 -5.28 7.95 -0.36
C ILE A 39 -4.98 8.92 0.78
N HIS A 40 -3.71 9.05 1.16
CA HIS A 40 -3.28 10.01 2.19
C HIS A 40 -3.54 11.45 1.77
N TYR A 41 -3.37 11.81 0.49
CA TYR A 41 -3.77 13.10 -0.04
C TYR A 41 -5.27 13.33 0.17
N LEU A 42 -6.12 12.37 -0.19
CA LEU A 42 -7.58 12.47 0.00
C LEU A 42 -7.96 12.60 1.47
N GLU A 43 -7.38 11.83 2.38
CA GLU A 43 -7.62 11.94 3.83
C GLU A 43 -7.18 13.32 4.36
N SER A 44 -6.04 13.81 3.90
CA SER A 44 -5.50 15.12 4.25
C SER A 44 -6.37 16.25 3.67
N TYR A 45 -6.90 16.07 2.46
CA TYR A 45 -7.80 16.99 1.78
C TYR A 45 -9.16 17.04 2.48
N GLU A 46 -9.75 15.88 2.76
CA GLU A 46 -11.03 15.75 3.47
C GLU A 46 -10.96 16.33 4.89
N ARG A 47 -9.85 16.10 5.62
CA ARG A 47 -9.65 16.75 6.93
C ARG A 47 -9.58 18.27 6.85
N ARG A 48 -9.10 18.84 5.75
CA ARG A 48 -8.97 20.31 5.57
C ARG A 48 -10.24 20.96 5.01
N HIS A 49 -10.91 20.29 4.08
CA HIS A 49 -12.02 20.86 3.31
C HIS A 49 -13.38 20.28 3.70
N GLY A 50 -13.43 19.22 4.51
CA GLY A 50 -14.66 18.55 4.94
C GLY A 50 -15.37 17.75 3.86
N THR A 51 -14.89 17.81 2.60
CA THR A 51 -15.46 17.08 1.46
C THR A 51 -14.35 16.59 0.53
N ARG A 52 -14.68 15.64 -0.35
CA ARG A 52 -13.79 15.16 -1.42
C ARG A 52 -14.13 15.75 -2.80
N GLU A 53 -15.17 16.57 -2.91
CA GLU A 53 -15.75 17.03 -4.19
C GLU A 53 -14.89 18.02 -4.99
N GLY A 54 -13.70 18.36 -4.50
CA GLY A 54 -12.71 19.17 -5.23
C GLY A 54 -11.30 18.59 -5.18
N ALA A 55 -11.16 17.34 -4.72
CA ALA A 55 -9.86 16.68 -4.69
C ALA A 55 -9.36 16.45 -6.13
N MET A 56 -8.05 16.56 -6.30
CA MET A 56 -7.40 16.29 -7.58
C MET A 56 -7.66 14.83 -8.02
N GLU A 57 -7.87 14.59 -9.30
CA GLU A 57 -7.94 13.24 -9.84
C GLU A 57 -6.59 12.51 -9.66
N GLU A 58 -6.63 11.21 -9.40
CA GLU A 58 -5.45 10.37 -9.15
C GLU A 58 -4.35 10.55 -10.22
N LYS A 59 -4.72 10.56 -11.50
CA LYS A 59 -3.76 10.73 -12.59
C LYS A 59 -3.08 12.10 -12.57
N ALA A 60 -3.84 13.15 -12.24
CA ALA A 60 -3.31 14.50 -12.14
C ALA A 60 -2.38 14.65 -10.93
N PHE A 61 -2.72 13.99 -9.81
CA PHE A 61 -1.87 13.93 -8.62
C PHE A 61 -0.51 13.30 -8.91
N TRP A 62 -0.49 12.14 -9.58
CA TRP A 62 0.76 11.47 -9.94
C TRP A 62 1.62 12.26 -10.93
N ARG A 63 0.97 12.94 -11.87
CA ARG A 63 1.67 13.84 -12.80
C ARG A 63 2.31 15.00 -12.05
N ASP A 64 1.56 15.69 -11.19
CA ASP A 64 2.08 16.84 -10.43
C ASP A 64 3.22 16.44 -9.48
N LEU A 65 3.10 15.27 -8.83
CA LEU A 65 4.16 14.72 -7.99
C LEU A 65 5.45 14.42 -8.77
N THR A 66 5.31 13.83 -9.97
CA THR A 66 6.46 13.55 -10.84
C THR A 66 7.07 14.84 -11.39
N ASP A 67 6.23 15.80 -11.80
CA ASP A 67 6.66 17.11 -12.28
C ASP A 67 7.33 17.93 -11.18
N GLU A 68 6.92 17.79 -9.91
CA GLU A 68 7.60 18.41 -8.77
C GLU A 68 8.97 17.76 -8.50
N GLN A 69 9.08 16.44 -8.63
CA GLN A 69 10.36 15.73 -8.54
C GLN A 69 11.32 16.11 -9.67
N ASP A 70 10.81 16.30 -10.89
CA ASP A 70 11.62 16.72 -12.04
C ASP A 70 12.04 18.20 -11.93
N ARG A 71 11.11 19.08 -11.51
CA ARG A 71 11.38 20.51 -11.31
C ARG A 71 12.25 20.83 -10.10
N ASN A 72 12.34 19.93 -9.12
CA ASN A 72 13.12 20.11 -7.91
C ASN A 72 14.34 19.16 -7.89
N PRO A 73 15.37 19.42 -8.71
CA PRO A 73 16.56 18.58 -8.84
C PRO A 73 17.49 18.64 -7.61
N LYS A 74 16.99 18.97 -6.40
CA LYS A 74 17.78 19.00 -5.15
C LYS A 74 18.42 17.66 -4.77
N ALA A 75 18.09 16.56 -5.46
CA ALA A 75 18.78 15.28 -5.38
C ALA A 75 19.96 15.12 -6.37
N ARG A 76 20.23 16.10 -7.24
CA ARG A 76 21.24 16.04 -8.32
C ARG A 76 22.42 16.98 -8.15
N CYS A 77 22.53 17.67 -7.02
CA CYS A 77 23.72 18.45 -6.69
C CYS A 77 24.61 17.64 -5.72
N CYS A 78 25.68 17.08 -6.31
CA CYS A 78 27.00 16.79 -5.74
C CYS A 78 27.11 16.17 -4.35
#